data_AF-A0A366ZVY9-F1
#
_entry.id   AF-A0A366ZVY9-F1
#
_cell.length_a   1.000
_cell.length_b   1.000
_cell.length_c   1.000
_cell.angle_alpha   90.00
_cell.angle_beta   90.00
_cell.angle_gamma   90.00
#
_symmetry.space_group_name_H-M   'P 1'
#
loop_
_entity.id
_entity.type
_entity.pdbx_description
1 polymer ?
#
loop_
_entity_poly.entity_id
_entity_poly.type
_entity_poly.pdbx_seq_one_letter_code
_entity_poly.pdbx_strand_id
1 'polypeptide(L)' 'MRPEPFGALVYHFGNRKLSFLKSKLLVSVVEALEHHESVHATLAACAVPEAQRPAYVKALADLSRSQMIEPRELPA' A
#
# COMPACT_ATOMS: atom_id res chain seq x y z
N MET A 1 -9.60 -4.68 3.92
CA MET A 1 -8.40 -5.14 4.68
C MET A 1 -8.84 -5.51 6.10
N ARG A 2 -8.14 -6.43 6.78
CA ARG A 2 -8.38 -6.78 8.18
C ARG A 2 -7.23 -6.24 9.06
N PRO A 3 -7.47 -5.29 9.98
CA PRO A 3 -6.45 -4.76 10.87
C PRO A 3 -5.90 -5.81 11.84
N GLU A 4 -4.60 -5.73 12.16
CA GLU A 4 -3.90 -6.61 13.10
C GLU A 4 -2.88 -5.79 13.93
N PRO A 5 -2.42 -6.26 15.12
CA PRO A 5 -1.50 -5.50 15.98
C PRO A 5 -0.19 -5.08 15.29
N PHE A 6 0.27 -5.87 14.31
CA PHE A 6 1.49 -5.62 13.53
C PHE A 6 1.25 -4.87 12.21
N GLY A 7 0.00 -4.66 11.79
CA GLY A 7 -0.32 -4.10 10.47
C GLY A 7 -1.68 -4.59 9.98
N ALA A 8 -1.73 -5.32 8.86
CA ALA A 8 -2.99 -5.84 8.33
C ALA A 8 -2.84 -7.10 7.47
N LEU A 9 -3.94 -7.84 7.39
CA LEU A 9 -4.19 -8.89 6.41
C LEU A 9 -4.97 -8.32 5.22
N VAL A 10 -4.49 -8.57 4.00
CA VAL A 10 -5.12 -8.13 2.75
C VAL A 10 -5.46 -9.37 1.94
N TYR A 11 -6.73 -9.48 1.56
CA TYR A 11 -7.24 -10.59 0.77
C TYR A 11 -7.83 -10.06 -0.52
N HIS A 12 -7.43 -10.65 -1.64
CA HIS A 12 -7.97 -10.32 -2.94
C HIS A 12 -9.01 -11.37 -3.36
N PHE A 13 -10.27 -10.97 -3.51
CA PHE A 13 -11.39 -11.89 -3.72
C PHE A 13 -11.35 -12.63 -5.07
N GLY A 14 -10.87 -11.99 -6.13
CA GLY A 14 -10.83 -12.61 -7.47
C GLY A 14 -9.82 -13.76 -7.58
N ASN A 15 -8.55 -13.51 -7.24
CA ASN A 15 -7.47 -14.50 -7.31
C ASN A 15 -7.24 -15.29 -5.99
N ARG A 16 -8.03 -15.04 -4.94
CA ARG A 16 -7.96 -15.70 -3.62
C ARG A 16 -6.60 -15.62 -2.92
N LYS A 17 -5.76 -14.65 -3.28
CA LYS A 17 -4.48 -14.44 -2.62
C LYS A 17 -4.68 -13.75 -1.26
N LEU A 18 -3.79 -14.08 -0.32
CA LEU A 18 -3.66 -13.44 0.97
C LEU A 18 -2.26 -12.81 1.07
N SER A 19 -2.17 -11.59 1.59
CA SER A 19 -0.92 -10.87 1.82
C SER A 19 -0.93 -10.19 3.17
N PHE A 20 0.26 -10.00 3.74
CA PHE A 20 0.44 -9.38 5.05
C PHE A 20 1.16 -8.04 4.87
N LEU A 21 0.54 -6.96 5.33
CA LEU A 21 1.21 -5.68 5.53
C LEU A 21 1.85 -5.71 6.91
N LYS A 22 3.18 -5.81 6.96
CA LYS A 22 3.95 -6.10 8.17
C LYS A 22 4.24 -4.89 9.06
N SER A 23 3.65 -3.73 8.77
CA SER A 23 3.73 -2.55 9.64
C SER A 23 2.45 -1.74 9.54
N LYS A 24 2.06 -1.09 10.64
CA LYS A 24 0.94 -0.13 10.66
C LYS A 24 1.17 1.02 9.68
N LEU A 25 2.41 1.48 9.55
CA LEU A 25 2.76 2.56 8.63
C LEU A 25 2.54 2.15 7.16
N LEU A 26 2.85 0.91 6.78
CA LEU A 26 2.55 0.42 5.43
C LEU A 26 1.04 0.33 5.18
N VAL A 27 0.24 -0.03 6.19
CA VAL A 27 -1.23 0.02 6.09
C VAL A 27 -1.69 1.45 5.82
N SER A 28 -1.24 2.43 6.62
CA SER A 28 -1.59 3.83 6.43
C SER A 28 -1.19 4.37 5.06
N VAL A 29 -0.02 3.95 4.54
CA VAL A 29 0.40 4.31 3.18
C VAL A 29 -0.56 3.73 2.14
N VAL A 30 -0.93 2.45 2.24
CA VAL A 30 -1.85 1.82 1.28
C VAL A 30 -3.23 2.46 1.31
N GLU A 31 -3.76 2.78 2.50
CA GLU A 31 -5.03 3.51 2.66
C GLU A 31 -4.94 4.91 2.05
N ALA A 32 -3.84 5.63 2.25
CA ALA A 32 -3.70 7.00 1.75
C ALA A 32 -3.47 7.10 0.23
N LEU A 33 -3.14 6.00 -0.48
CA LEU A 33 -2.90 6.02 -1.93
C LEU A 33 -4.08 6.64 -2.71
N GLU A 34 -5.31 6.42 -2.25
CA GLU A 34 -6.52 6.93 -2.90
C GLU A 34 -6.70 8.45 -2.75
N HIS A 35 -5.90 9.11 -1.90
CA HIS A 35 -6.01 10.54 -1.60
C HIS A 35 -4.89 11.39 -2.21
N HIS A 36 -3.89 10.76 -2.83
CA HIS A 36 -2.73 11.46 -3.37
C HIS A 36 -2.51 11.14 -4.85
N GLU A 37 -1.85 12.05 -5.57
CA GLU A 37 -1.59 11.93 -7.02
C GLU A 37 -0.48 10.92 -7.35
N SER A 38 0.39 10.62 -6.39
CA SER A 38 1.52 9.70 -6.59
C SER A 38 1.90 8.95 -5.33
N VAL A 39 2.60 7.83 -5.51
CA VAL A 39 3.22 7.07 -4.42
C VAL A 39 4.16 7.95 -3.60
N HIS A 40 4.99 8.78 -4.25
CA HIS A 40 5.93 9.65 -3.54
C HIS A 40 5.23 10.71 -2.68
N ALA A 41 4.16 11.32 -3.18
CA ALA A 41 3.34 12.24 -2.41
C ALA A 41 2.69 11.55 -1.19
N THR A 42 2.21 10.31 -1.39
CA THR A 42 1.65 9.48 -0.30
C THR A 42 2.68 9.19 0.78
N LEU A 43 3.89 8.74 0.39
CA LEU A 43 4.96 8.43 1.34
C LEU A 43 5.40 9.67 2.14
N ALA A 44 5.41 10.84 1.51
CA ALA A 44 5.67 12.10 2.20
C ALA A 44 4.55 12.46 3.20
N ALA A 45 3.28 12.36 2.78
CA ALA A 45 2.12 12.64 3.63
C ALA A 45 2.01 11.71 4.84
N CYS A 46 2.38 10.43 4.69
CA CYS A 46 2.45 9.47 5.78
C CYS A 46 3.73 9.59 6.64
N ALA A 47 4.58 10.59 6.40
CA ALA A 47 5.84 10.80 7.12
C ALA A 47 6.80 9.58 7.07
N VAL A 48 6.83 8.85 5.94
CA VAL A 48 7.80 7.77 5.74
C VAL A 48 9.20 8.37 5.60
N PRO A 49 10.18 7.97 6.46
CA PRO A 49 11.54 8.49 6.39
C PRO A 49 12.16 8.26 5.01
N GLU A 50 12.88 9.25 4.48
CA GLU A 50 13.38 9.20 3.10
C GLU A 50 14.27 7.98 2.84
N ALA A 51 15.11 7.63 3.81
CA ALA A 51 15.97 6.45 3.78
C ALA A 51 15.19 5.12 3.65
N GLN A 52 13.93 5.08 4.08
CA GLN A 52 13.07 3.90 4.01
C GLN A 52 12.19 3.86 2.76
N ARG A 53 11.98 5.00 2.07
CA ARG A 53 11.09 5.09 0.90
C ARG A 53 11.36 4.03 -0.18
N PRO A 54 12.61 3.68 -0.54
CA PRO A 54 12.86 2.63 -1.52
C PRO A 54 12.24 1.27 -1.14
N ALA A 55 12.26 0.90 0.15
CA ALA A 55 11.63 -0.33 0.62
C ALA A 55 10.10 -0.28 0.54
N TYR A 56 9.49 0.88 0.81
CA TYR A 56 8.05 1.05 0.65
C TYR A 56 7.63 1.01 -0.82
N VAL A 57 8.36 1.69 -1.71
CA VAL A 57 8.11 1.62 -3.16
C VAL A 57 8.19 0.17 -3.66
N LYS A 58 9.20 -0.59 -3.20
CA LYS A 58 9.32 -2.01 -3.51
C LYS A 58 8.12 -2.81 -3.01
N ALA A 59 7.69 -2.60 -1.75
CA ALA A 59 6.53 -3.29 -1.19
C ALA A 59 5.25 -2.99 -1.98
N LEU A 60 5.02 -1.73 -2.35
CA LEU A 60 3.88 -1.32 -3.18
C LEU A 60 3.94 -1.93 -4.59
N ALA A 61 5.13 -2.00 -5.19
CA ALA A 61 5.31 -2.68 -6.48
C ALA A 61 4.98 -4.18 -6.38
N ASP A 62 5.39 -4.85 -5.30
CA ASP A 62 5.08 -6.26 -5.06
C ASP A 62 3.57 -6.48 -4.80
N LEU A 63 2.90 -5.55 -4.12
CA LEU A 63 1.43 -5.55 -3.97
C LEU A 63 0.74 -5.37 -5.33
N SER A 64 1.20 -4.44 -6.16
CA SER A 64 0.65 -4.22 -7.50
C SER A 64 0.83 -5.44 -8.40
N ARG A 65 2.02 -6.06 -8.42
CA ARG A 65 2.29 -7.30 -9.17
C ARG A 65 1.42 -8.47 -8.71
N SER A 66 1.08 -8.52 -7.43
CA SER A 66 0.18 -9.54 -6.88
C SER A 66 -1.29 -9.20 -7.02
N GLN A 67 -1.62 -8.06 -7.64
CA GLN A 67 -2.95 -7.50 -7.83
C GLN A 67 -3.63 -7.12 -6.52
N MET A 68 -2.88 -6.90 -5.44
CA MET A 68 -3.45 -6.47 -4.15
C MET A 68 -3.83 -4.98 -4.16
N ILE A 69 -3.19 -4.18 -5.00
CA ILE A 69 -3.52 -2.78 -5.27
C ILE A 69 -3.47 -2.54 -6.78
N GLU A 70 -4.16 -1.50 -7.23
CA GLU A 70 -4.25 -1.11 -8.63
C GLU A 70 -4.01 0.39 -8.81
N PRO A 71 -3.57 0.84 -10.00
CA PRO A 71 -3.57 2.25 -10.32
C PRO A 71 -4.98 2.84 -10.19
N ARG A 72 -5.10 4.00 -9.56
CA ARG A 72 -6.38 4.72 -9.53
C ARG A 72 -6.73 5.17 -10.94
N GLU A 73 -7.83 4.69 -11.48
CA GLU A 73 -8.42 5.24 -12.70
C GLU A 73 -8.93 6.65 -12.41
N LEU A 74 -8.41 7.65 -13.12
CA LEU A 74 -9.00 8.98 -13.10
C LEU A 74 -10.17 8.98 -14.08
N PRO A 75 -11.39 9.38 -13.66
CA PRO A 75 -12.48 9.55 -14.61
C PRO A 75 -12.07 10.59 -15.68
N ALA A 76 -12.39 10.27 -16.94
CA ALA A 76 -12.07 11.08 -18.11
C ALA A 76 -12.78 12.45 -18.11
#